data_AF-A0A0Q5SXL8-F1
#
_entry.id   AF-A0A0Q5SXL8-F1
#
_cell.length_a   1.000
_cell.length_b   1.000
_cell.length_c   1.000
_cell.angle_alpha   90.00
_cell.angle_beta   90.00
_cell.angle_gamma   90.00
#
_symmetry.space_group_name_H-M   'P 1'
#
loop_
_entity.id
_entity.type
_entity.pdbx_description
1 polymer ?
#
loop_
_entity_poly.entity_id
_entity_poly.type
_entity_poly.pdbx_seq_one_letter_code
_entity_poly.pdbx_strand_id
1 'polypeptide(L)'
;MTLTQLFQYISSNPWPAVAFFALMPVLAWLIGELANGSRDVQFWSYVYAVLVYAVSIPGIFAFTLNIYLFLFERQSIWQANIILQFLPIISLALTLMLIKRKIPFALIPGFGKISGLLTLIAALIGLMWFFDRLHLVAWTYVPFSVILIGFVLTLLAIRFAWSKLF
;
A
#
# COMPACT_ATOMS: atom_id res chain seq x y z
N MET A 1 -18.96 -4.90 -10.55
CA MET A 1 -17.86 -5.86 -10.75
C MET A 1 -17.14 -6.02 -9.43
N THR A 2 -16.88 -7.24 -8.95
CA THR A 2 -16.03 -7.49 -7.77
C THR A 2 -14.54 -7.42 -8.15
N LEU A 3 -13.64 -7.27 -7.18
CA LEU A 3 -12.18 -7.32 -7.43
C LEU A 3 -11.77 -8.64 -8.11
N THR A 4 -12.39 -9.74 -7.71
CA THR A 4 -12.18 -11.06 -8.33
C THR A 4 -12.60 -11.07 -9.80
N GLN A 5 -13.75 -10.47 -10.14
CA GLN A 5 -14.21 -10.36 -11.53
C GLN A 5 -13.30 -9.44 -12.36
N LEU A 6 -12.79 -8.35 -11.77
CA LEU A 6 -11.82 -7.47 -12.42
C LEU A 6 -10.53 -8.23 -12.76
N PHE A 7 -9.99 -8.98 -11.80
CA PHE A 7 -8.79 -9.78 -12.02
C PHE A 7 -9.01 -10.89 -13.05
N GLN A 8 -10.16 -11.56 -13.05
CA GLN A 8 -10.51 -12.54 -14.08
C GLN A 8 -10.62 -11.90 -15.47
N TYR A 9 -11.21 -10.71 -15.56
CA TYR A 9 -11.33 -9.97 -16.83
C TYR A 9 -9.96 -9.55 -17.38
N ILE A 10 -9.07 -9.04 -16.54
CA ILE A 10 -7.71 -8.68 -16.98
C ILE A 10 -6.87 -9.93 -17.27
N SER A 11 -7.12 -11.04 -16.56
CA SER A 11 -6.43 -12.30 -16.82
C SER A 11 -6.85 -12.94 -18.15
N SER A 12 -8.12 -12.77 -18.56
CA SER A 12 -8.62 -13.28 -19.83
C SER A 12 -8.17 -12.43 -21.03
N ASN A 13 -7.98 -11.13 -20.84
CA ASN A 13 -7.44 -10.21 -21.84
C ASN A 13 -6.37 -9.31 -21.23
N PRO A 14 -5.10 -9.76 -21.16
CA PRO A 14 -4.03 -9.01 -20.50
C PRO A 14 -3.50 -7.84 -21.33
N TRP A 15 -3.73 -7.84 -22.65
CA TRP A 15 -3.17 -6.86 -23.58
C TRP A 15 -3.46 -5.39 -23.23
N PRO A 16 -4.68 -4.98 -22.81
CA PRO A 16 -4.94 -3.59 -22.45
C PRO A 16 -4.15 -3.13 -21.22
N ALA A 17 -4.02 -3.99 -20.20
CA ALA A 17 -3.22 -3.69 -19.02
C ALA A 17 -1.73 -3.61 -19.36
N VAL A 18 -1.24 -4.56 -20.17
CA VAL A 18 0.15 -4.55 -20.65
C VAL A 18 0.44 -3.29 -21.45
N ALA A 19 -0.44 -2.93 -22.39
CA ALA A 19 -0.32 -1.71 -23.18
C ALA A 19 -0.27 -0.50 -22.26
N PHE A 20 -1.21 -0.33 -21.34
CA PHE A 20 -1.22 0.80 -20.40
C PHE A 20 0.11 0.92 -19.63
N PHE A 21 0.56 -0.15 -18.96
CA PHE A 21 1.78 -0.11 -18.14
C PHE A 21 3.07 0.00 -18.96
N ALA A 22 3.10 -0.51 -20.19
CA ALA A 22 4.24 -0.33 -21.09
C ALA A 22 4.31 1.09 -21.67
N LEU A 23 3.15 1.71 -21.92
CA LEU A 23 3.05 3.04 -22.53
C LEU A 23 3.48 4.14 -21.54
N MET A 24 3.27 3.94 -20.23
CA MET A 24 3.67 4.90 -19.19
C MET A 24 5.18 5.27 -19.18
N PRO A 25 6.14 4.32 -19.11
CA PRO A 25 7.55 4.64 -19.18
C PRO A 25 7.96 5.21 -20.55
N VAL A 26 7.29 4.78 -21.63
CA VAL A 26 7.51 5.35 -22.98
C VAL A 26 7.10 6.83 -23.01
N LEU A 27 5.93 7.18 -22.46
CA LEU A 27 5.49 8.59 -22.33
C LEU A 27 6.45 9.39 -21.47
N ALA A 28 6.89 8.84 -20.33
CA ALA A 28 7.83 9.52 -19.45
C ALA A 28 9.17 9.80 -20.16
N TRP A 29 9.63 8.88 -20.99
CA TRP A 29 10.81 9.06 -21.84
C TRP A 29 10.59 10.12 -22.92
N LEU A 30 9.50 10.03 -23.69
CA LEU A 30 9.15 11.00 -24.75
C LEU A 30 9.00 12.42 -24.20
N ILE A 31 8.25 12.58 -23.11
CA ILE A 31 8.09 13.87 -22.43
C ILE A 31 9.43 14.36 -21.88
N GLY A 32 10.28 13.45 -21.38
CA GLY A 32 11.65 13.77 -20.97
C GLY A 32 12.53 14.31 -22.08
N GLU A 33 12.30 13.92 -23.32
CA GLU A 33 13.04 14.45 -24.46
C GLU A 33 12.45 15.78 -24.95
N LEU A 34 11.12 15.91 -24.99
CA LEU A 34 10.41 17.13 -25.37
C LEU A 34 10.60 18.28 -24.37
N ALA A 35 10.69 17.96 -23.07
CA ALA A 35 10.94 18.94 -22.02
C ALA A 35 12.41 19.41 -21.99
N ASN A 36 13.32 18.66 -22.62
CA ASN A 36 14.76 18.91 -22.60
C ASN A 36 15.06 20.21 -23.37
N GLY A 37 15.43 21.28 -22.66
CA GLY A 37 15.70 22.61 -23.25
C GLY A 37 14.52 23.59 -23.18
N SER A 38 13.37 23.17 -22.65
CA SER A 38 12.27 24.09 -22.37
C SER A 38 12.50 24.89 -21.09
N ARG A 39 12.15 26.19 -21.08
CA ARG A 39 12.29 27.06 -19.90
C ARG A 39 11.13 26.94 -18.91
N ASP A 40 10.03 26.29 -19.31
CA ASP A 40 8.77 26.31 -18.58
C ASP A 40 8.63 25.15 -17.58
N VAL A 41 9.46 25.19 -16.53
CA VAL A 41 9.59 24.12 -15.53
C VAL A 41 8.25 23.83 -14.83
N GLN A 42 7.40 24.85 -14.64
CA GLN A 42 6.09 24.68 -14.00
C GLN A 42 5.14 23.82 -14.84
N PHE A 43 5.03 24.07 -16.15
CA PHE A 43 4.16 23.29 -17.02
C PHE A 43 4.53 21.81 -17.02
N TRP A 44 5.82 21.50 -17.21
CA TRP A 44 6.29 20.12 -17.24
C TRP A 44 6.15 19.42 -15.89
N SER A 45 6.29 20.14 -14.77
CA SER A 45 6.06 19.58 -13.44
C SER A 45 4.63 19.08 -13.27
N TYR A 46 3.63 19.77 -13.84
CA TYR A 46 2.24 19.29 -13.84
C TYR A 46 2.03 18.07 -14.74
N VAL A 47 2.63 18.05 -15.93
CA VAL A 47 2.57 16.90 -16.84
C VAL A 47 3.16 15.65 -16.18
N TYR A 48 4.32 15.79 -15.53
CA TYR A 48 4.93 14.71 -14.78
C TYR A 48 4.10 14.29 -13.56
N ALA A 49 3.41 15.22 -12.89
CA ALA A 49 2.52 14.85 -11.80
C ALA A 49 1.42 13.90 -12.26
N VAL A 50 0.76 14.20 -13.39
CA VAL A 50 -0.29 13.33 -13.95
C VAL A 50 0.25 11.92 -14.21
N LEU A 51 1.42 11.80 -14.86
CA LEU A 51 2.06 10.50 -15.10
C LEU A 51 2.42 9.77 -13.81
N VAL A 52 3.01 10.48 -12.86
CA VAL A 52 3.38 9.91 -11.56
C VAL A 52 2.15 9.37 -10.85
N TYR A 53 1.06 10.12 -10.77
CA TYR A 53 -0.18 9.65 -10.13
C TYR A 53 -0.80 8.46 -10.87
N ALA A 54 -0.85 8.52 -12.21
CA ALA A 54 -1.43 7.46 -13.04
C ALA A 54 -0.71 6.12 -12.86
N VAL A 55 0.61 6.14 -12.65
CA VAL A 55 1.42 4.94 -12.43
C VAL A 55 1.49 4.55 -10.96
N SER A 56 1.59 5.53 -10.05
CA SER A 56 1.81 5.29 -8.63
C SER A 56 0.62 4.62 -7.96
N ILE A 57 -0.60 5.03 -8.28
CA ILE A 57 -1.82 4.45 -7.69
C ILE A 57 -1.91 2.93 -7.95
N PRO A 58 -1.90 2.46 -9.20
CA PRO A 58 -1.97 1.02 -9.47
C PRO A 58 -0.71 0.27 -9.04
N GLY A 59 0.48 0.88 -9.13
CA GLY A 59 1.72 0.23 -8.70
C GLY A 59 1.82 0.03 -7.19
N ILE A 60 1.45 1.04 -6.39
CA ILE A 60 1.40 0.94 -4.91
C ILE A 60 0.33 -0.05 -4.48
N PHE A 61 -0.83 -0.06 -5.15
CA PHE A 61 -1.88 -1.04 -4.88
C PHE A 61 -1.39 -2.47 -5.12
N ALA A 62 -0.78 -2.74 -6.28
CA ALA A 62 -0.22 -4.05 -6.59
C ALA A 62 0.87 -4.46 -5.58
N PHE A 63 1.78 -3.54 -5.22
CA PHE A 63 2.82 -3.79 -4.23
C PHE A 63 2.26 -4.14 -2.85
N THR A 64 1.31 -3.34 -2.36
CA THR A 64 0.66 -3.53 -1.07
C THR A 64 -0.10 -4.84 -1.00
N LEU A 65 -0.86 -5.15 -2.05
CA LEU A 65 -1.63 -6.40 -2.15
C LEU A 65 -0.70 -7.62 -2.13
N ASN A 66 0.41 -7.58 -2.86
CA ASN A 66 1.40 -8.65 -2.84
C ASN A 66 1.99 -8.89 -1.45
N ILE A 67 2.38 -7.82 -0.75
CA ILE A 67 2.92 -7.96 0.60
C ILE A 67 1.87 -8.56 1.53
N TYR A 68 0.62 -8.11 1.45
CA TYR A 68 -0.46 -8.62 2.27
C TYR A 68 -0.72 -10.12 2.03
N LEU A 69 -0.89 -10.52 0.76
CA LEU A 69 -1.12 -11.92 0.38
C LEU A 69 0.04 -12.83 0.81
N PHE A 70 1.27 -12.32 0.73
CA PHE A 70 2.46 -13.05 1.12
C PHE A 70 2.60 -13.21 2.64
N LEU A 71 2.45 -12.10 3.39
CA LEU A 71 2.68 -12.10 4.84
C LEU A 71 1.55 -12.76 5.64
N PHE A 72 0.28 -12.52 5.26
CA PHE A 72 -0.88 -12.96 6.04
C PHE A 72 -1.54 -14.20 5.47
N GLU A 73 -1.80 -14.24 4.16
CA GLU A 73 -2.50 -15.36 3.53
C GLU A 73 -1.57 -16.52 3.15
N ARG A 74 -0.24 -16.30 3.16
CA ARG A 74 0.79 -17.25 2.72
C ARG A 74 0.51 -17.85 1.33
N GLN A 75 -0.20 -17.11 0.48
CA GLN A 75 -0.46 -17.56 -0.88
C GLN A 75 0.86 -17.67 -1.64
N SER A 76 1.02 -18.77 -2.39
CA SER A 76 2.19 -18.91 -3.24
C SER A 76 2.14 -17.86 -4.34
N ILE A 77 3.21 -17.06 -4.44
CA ILE A 77 3.42 -16.05 -5.48
C ILE A 77 3.31 -16.68 -6.90
N TRP A 78 3.56 -17.98 -6.99
CA TRP A 78 3.52 -18.80 -8.21
C TRP A 78 2.12 -19.03 -8.79
N GLN A 79 1.07 -19.00 -7.98
CA GLN A 79 -0.31 -19.16 -8.46
C GLN A 79 -0.95 -17.83 -8.86
N ALA A 80 -0.30 -16.72 -8.51
CA ALA A 80 -0.82 -15.41 -8.80
C ALA A 80 -0.45 -14.97 -10.22
N ASN A 81 -1.32 -14.18 -10.83
CA ASN A 81 -1.09 -13.69 -12.18
C ASN A 81 0.08 -12.69 -12.18
N ILE A 82 1.24 -13.17 -12.63
CA ILE A 82 2.51 -12.42 -12.67
C ILE A 82 2.35 -11.08 -13.36
N ILE A 83 1.51 -11.00 -14.40
CA ILE A 83 1.25 -9.77 -15.16
C ILE A 83 0.57 -8.73 -14.27
N LEU A 84 -0.45 -9.12 -13.52
CA LEU A 84 -1.20 -8.19 -12.67
C LEU A 84 -0.43 -7.73 -11.43
N GLN A 85 0.47 -8.58 -10.94
CA GLN A 85 1.20 -8.32 -9.71
C GLN A 85 2.51 -7.59 -9.93
N PHE A 86 3.32 -8.00 -10.91
CA PHE A 86 4.66 -7.46 -11.11
C PHE A 86 4.72 -6.33 -12.12
N LEU A 87 3.89 -6.38 -13.18
CA LEU A 87 3.96 -5.38 -14.24
C LEU A 87 3.70 -3.94 -13.74
N PRO A 88 2.71 -3.68 -12.86
CA PRO A 88 2.50 -2.34 -12.32
C PRO A 88 3.69 -1.84 -11.48
N ILE A 89 4.34 -2.74 -10.74
CA ILE A 89 5.49 -2.42 -9.88
C ILE A 89 6.71 -2.08 -10.74
N ILE A 90 6.98 -2.89 -11.78
CA ILE A 90 8.10 -2.65 -12.71
C ILE A 90 7.88 -1.35 -13.49
N SER A 91 6.67 -1.14 -14.02
CA SER A 91 6.30 0.10 -14.72
C SER A 91 6.44 1.33 -13.83
N LEU A 92 6.06 1.23 -12.56
CA LEU A 92 6.26 2.27 -11.56
C LEU A 92 7.74 2.59 -11.34
N ALA A 93 8.56 1.57 -11.09
CA ALA A 93 9.98 1.77 -10.86
C ALA A 93 10.65 2.44 -12.08
N LEU A 94 10.37 1.95 -13.29
CA LEU A 94 10.92 2.49 -14.53
C LEU A 94 10.46 3.93 -14.77
N THR A 95 9.17 4.21 -14.65
CA THR A 95 8.61 5.55 -14.89
C THR A 95 9.19 6.57 -13.92
N LEU A 96 9.22 6.25 -12.62
CA LEU A 96 9.79 7.15 -11.62
C LEU A 96 11.30 7.35 -11.84
N MET A 97 12.04 6.30 -12.19
CA MET A 97 13.46 6.39 -12.47
C MET A 97 13.75 7.31 -13.67
N LEU A 98 12.96 7.24 -14.73
CA LEU A 98 13.08 8.12 -15.89
C LEU A 98 12.79 9.58 -15.53
N ILE A 99 11.72 9.83 -14.77
CA ILE A 99 11.34 11.19 -14.36
C ILE A 99 12.39 11.79 -13.42
N LYS A 100 12.93 11.01 -12.47
CA LYS A 100 13.97 11.46 -11.53
C LYS A 100 15.22 11.99 -12.23
N ARG A 101 15.54 11.46 -13.42
CA ARG A 101 16.71 11.90 -14.21
C ARG A 101 16.51 13.27 -14.85
N LYS A 102 15.26 13.72 -15.01
CA LYS A 102 14.92 14.97 -15.71
C LYS A 102 14.52 16.09 -14.74
N ILE A 103 13.72 15.79 -13.71
CA ILE A 103 13.23 16.78 -12.74
C ILE A 103 13.32 16.22 -11.30
N PRO A 104 13.77 17.02 -10.32
CA PRO A 104 13.74 16.59 -8.92
C PRO A 104 12.30 16.43 -8.43
N PHE A 105 12.02 15.33 -7.73
CA PHE A 105 10.68 15.00 -7.24
C PHE A 105 10.06 16.05 -6.31
N ALA A 106 10.87 16.91 -5.68
CA ALA A 106 10.39 18.02 -4.87
C ALA A 106 9.57 19.06 -5.68
N LEU A 107 9.81 19.15 -6.99
CA LEU A 107 9.06 20.05 -7.89
C LEU A 107 7.75 19.42 -8.39
N ILE A 108 7.55 18.12 -8.20
CA ILE A 108 6.33 17.44 -8.65
C ILE A 108 5.22 17.70 -7.62
N PRO A 109 4.13 18.40 -8.00
CA PRO A 109 3.07 18.72 -7.07
C PRO A 109 2.45 17.43 -6.51
N GLY A 110 2.43 17.33 -5.18
CA GLY A 110 1.79 16.22 -4.47
C GLY A 110 2.61 14.94 -4.35
N PHE A 111 3.84 14.87 -4.87
CA PHE A 111 4.72 13.69 -4.70
C PHE A 111 4.94 13.32 -3.23
N GLY A 112 5.09 14.34 -2.36
CA GLY A 112 5.21 14.13 -0.91
C GLY A 112 4.01 13.40 -0.29
N LYS A 113 2.80 13.59 -0.83
CA LYS A 113 1.60 12.87 -0.37
C LYS A 113 1.65 11.39 -0.74
N ILE A 114 2.15 11.06 -1.95
CA ILE A 114 2.31 9.67 -2.40
C ILE A 114 3.35 8.96 -1.54
N SER A 115 4.51 9.61 -1.32
CA SER A 115 5.55 9.05 -0.45
C SER A 115 5.07 8.89 0.99
N GLY A 116 4.33 9.86 1.53
CA GLY A 116 3.74 9.78 2.87
C GLY A 116 2.68 8.69 3.01
N LEU A 117 1.88 8.46 1.95
CA LEU A 117 0.93 7.35 1.91
C LEU A 117 1.67 6.01 1.91
N LEU A 118 2.74 5.87 1.11
CA LEU A 118 3.54 4.66 1.08
C LEU A 118 4.17 4.36 2.44
N THR A 119 4.73 5.37 3.12
CA THR A 119 5.32 5.18 4.46
C THR A 119 4.27 4.81 5.49
N LEU A 120 3.07 5.41 5.45
CA LEU A 120 1.96 5.05 6.33
C LEU A 120 1.52 3.60 6.09
N ILE A 121 1.33 3.20 4.83
CA ILE A 121 0.96 1.81 4.48
C ILE A 121 2.04 0.85 4.95
N ALA A 122 3.31 1.15 4.70
CA ALA A 122 4.42 0.31 5.14
C ALA A 122 4.49 0.19 6.67
N ALA A 123 4.28 1.30 7.39
CA ALA A 123 4.22 1.30 8.85
C ALA A 123 3.04 0.46 9.38
N LEU A 124 1.86 0.60 8.78
CA LEU A 124 0.68 -0.19 9.15
C LEU A 124 0.89 -1.67 8.89
N ILE A 125 1.39 -2.05 7.72
CA ILE A 125 1.68 -3.46 7.40
C ILE A 125 2.77 -4.00 8.33
N GLY A 126 3.82 -3.23 8.59
CA GLY A 126 4.88 -3.62 9.52
C GLY A 126 4.37 -3.83 10.94
N LEU A 127 3.47 -2.96 11.41
CA LEU A 127 2.79 -3.11 12.69
C LEU A 127 1.91 -4.37 12.69
N MET A 128 1.03 -4.53 11.70
CA MET A 128 0.14 -5.69 11.61
C MET A 128 0.94 -7.00 11.54
N TRP A 129 2.04 -7.03 10.78
CA TRP A 129 2.94 -8.18 10.70
C TRP A 129 3.61 -8.47 12.03
N PHE A 130 4.05 -7.44 12.76
CA PHE A 130 4.61 -7.60 14.10
C PHE A 130 3.57 -8.18 15.08
N PHE A 131 2.34 -7.68 15.06
CA PHE A 131 1.23 -8.19 15.87
C PHE A 131 0.87 -9.65 15.52
N ASP A 132 0.78 -9.98 14.24
CA ASP A 132 0.51 -11.35 13.76
C ASP A 132 1.62 -12.31 14.21
N ARG A 133 2.89 -11.90 14.08
CA ARG A 133 4.03 -12.73 14.46
C ARG A 133 4.20 -12.87 15.97
N LEU A 134 3.78 -11.88 16.74
CA LEU A 134 3.87 -11.91 18.19
C LEU A 134 3.07 -13.04 18.81
N HIS A 135 2.22 -13.76 18.05
CA HIS A 135 1.24 -14.70 18.60
C HIS A 135 0.72 -14.10 19.89
N LEU A 136 0.20 -12.87 19.82
CA LEU A 136 -0.58 -12.34 20.92
C LEU A 136 -1.72 -13.34 21.04
N VAL A 137 -1.51 -14.36 21.88
CA VAL A 137 -2.52 -15.13 22.55
C VAL A 137 -3.17 -14.08 23.42
N ALA A 138 -3.95 -13.20 22.78
CA ALA A 138 -5.13 -12.68 23.38
C ALA A 138 -5.80 -13.94 23.88
N TRP A 139 -5.83 -14.07 25.20
CA TRP A 139 -6.54 -15.13 25.88
C TRP A 139 -8.04 -14.89 25.62
N THR A 140 -8.44 -14.89 24.35
CA THR A 140 -9.78 -14.67 23.82
C THR A 140 -10.60 -15.94 23.96
N TYR A 141 -10.08 -16.94 24.67
CA TYR A 141 -10.85 -18.02 25.25
C TYR A 141 -11.41 -17.67 26.64
N VAL A 142 -11.13 -16.49 27.20
CA VAL A 142 -11.90 -16.01 28.36
C VAL A 142 -13.21 -15.42 27.83
N PRO A 143 -14.38 -16.02 28.13
CA PRO A 143 -15.66 -15.41 27.79
C PRO A 143 -15.74 -14.01 28.38
N PHE A 144 -16.30 -13.05 27.64
CA PHE A 144 -16.45 -11.67 28.11
C PHE A 144 -17.10 -11.59 29.51
N SER A 145 -18.00 -12.53 29.81
CA SER A 145 -18.62 -12.73 31.12
C SER A 145 -17.63 -13.00 32.27
N VAL A 146 -16.56 -13.77 32.05
CA VAL A 146 -15.56 -14.07 33.09
C VAL A 146 -14.71 -12.84 33.40
N ILE A 147 -14.40 -12.02 32.39
CA ILE A 147 -13.72 -10.73 32.58
C ILE A 147 -14.59 -9.78 33.42
N LEU A 148 -15.90 -9.74 33.12
CA LEU A 148 -16.86 -8.92 33.84
C LEU A 148 -17.02 -9.34 35.30
N ILE A 149 -17.11 -10.66 35.56
CA ILE A 149 -17.18 -11.22 36.91
C ILE A 149 -15.89 -10.93 37.69
N GLY A 150 -14.74 -11.10 37.06
CA GLY A 150 -13.44 -10.75 37.66
C GLY A 150 -13.41 -9.30 38.09
N PHE A 151 -13.77 -8.37 37.19
CA PHE A 151 -13.81 -6.94 37.47
C PHE A 151 -14.72 -6.58 38.66
N VAL A 152 -15.93 -7.15 38.71
CA VAL A 152 -16.87 -6.94 39.82
C VAL A 152 -16.33 -7.49 41.14
N LEU A 153 -15.73 -8.69 41.12
CA LEU A 153 -15.11 -9.28 42.32
C LEU A 153 -13.96 -8.44 42.85
N THR A 154 -13.10 -7.89 41.97
CA THR A 154 -12.00 -7.02 42.40
C THR A 154 -12.52 -5.73 43.03
N LEU A 155 -13.55 -5.11 42.44
CA LEU A 155 -14.18 -3.91 43.03
C LEU A 155 -14.81 -4.21 44.40
N LEU A 156 -15.47 -5.36 44.55
CA LEU A 156 -16.01 -5.79 45.83
C LEU A 156 -14.92 -6.08 46.85
N ALA A 157 -13.82 -6.74 46.45
CA ALA A 157 -12.68 -7.02 47.32
C ALA A 157 -12.02 -5.72 47.81
N ILE A 158 -11.83 -4.74 46.92
CA ILE A 158 -11.29 -3.42 47.28
C ILE A 158 -12.25 -2.71 48.25
N ARG A 159 -13.56 -2.72 47.98
CA ARG A 159 -14.58 -2.14 48.86
C ARG A 159 -14.57 -2.77 50.25
N PHE A 160 -14.46 -4.10 50.33
CA PHE A 160 -14.43 -4.84 51.59
C PHE A 160 -13.12 -4.65 52.36
N ALA A 161 -12.00 -4.55 51.65
CA ALA A 161 -10.70 -4.26 52.24
C ALA A 161 -10.67 -2.85 52.85
N TRP A 162 -11.24 -1.86 52.16
CA TRP A 162 -11.34 -0.49 52.66
C TRP A 162 -12.27 -0.38 53.87
N SER A 163 -13.40 -1.09 53.91
CA SER A 163 -14.31 -1.06 55.05
C SER A 163 -13.82 -1.83 56.30
N LYS A 164 -12.69 -2.55 56.20
CA LYS A 164 -12.02 -3.20 57.33
C LYS A 164 -10.79 -2.44 57.81
N LEU A 165 -10.22 -1.58 56.98
CA LEU A 165 -9.04 -0.77 57.27
C LEU A 165 -9.39 0.64 57.76
N PHE A 166 -10.60 1.12 57.51
CA PHE A 166 -11.22 2.34 58.05
C PHE A 166 -12.52 1.99 58.76
#